data_AF-A0A1Q9F159-F1
#
_entry.id   AF-A0A1Q9F159-F1
#
_cell.length_a   1.000
_cell.length_b   1.000
_cell.length_c   1.000
_cell.angle_alpha   90.00
_cell.angle_beta   90.00
_cell.angle_gamma   90.00
#
_symmetry.space_group_name_H-M   'P 1'
#
loop_
_entity.id
_entity.type
_entity.pdbx_description
1 polymer ?
#
loop_
_entity_poly.entity_id
_entity_poly.type
_entity_poly.pdbx_seq_one_letter_code
_entity_poly.pdbx_strand_id
1 'polypeptide(L)'
;MEHAIIAAKMTYIKYHGSLIHNINESGEFCIKDLPLIDAPNNKGKKFKEFFHIVEGVSAADCDLIRNIYNSDPPKVNELPDSVRPRDALGDSCVLQLAISPEQDGTYTVLKFFHSTAFIPLGLAKAFCAQKVSVINYQVANNNDHVKCAFLYILQRLQGEQWLTQSLMNKVSAKAMKKDDSGDGKNWEPSDDELRAGIAYINDYAHLSNTKNEQFLWCLLNVRNSQTDPEYFFPLLLHDLDQSFFEKVVPMVMPTMTAHGLILLGPAGVGKTPTAIILALAVARHLVVTRGLDGHIPGFRRSKQIDGFRERPGELHVPVLLDDPLLHSMNMEDLKSFLDVAENTLVDARYRAAKFVRNQVRILLNNEWGDEKEPKMNMGDKIGWEAFKDMFSPAVNNASLPHMMAILKRSSVVIAGELAIYVRLASEHPDQVIHRFDSCSMLKDWLKPTNKKFYNLYKEGQHVKYPGYQEALEAEANLVSELLASPSEKEYLARGRSHDQWAEAYGAELTTPRSNMSTAAITTSPAITSPPAKQQRLAHEEEADEEAASFMHSCD
;
A
#
# COMPACT_ATOMS: atom_id res chain seq x y z
N MET A 1 -9.46 -27.42 16.10
CA MET A 1 -8.97 -26.10 15.64
C MET A 1 -8.83 -26.00 14.12
N GLU A 2 -8.18 -26.96 13.44
CA GLU A 2 -8.01 -26.91 11.97
C GLU A 2 -9.34 -26.85 11.19
N HIS A 3 -10.34 -27.66 11.57
CA HIS A 3 -11.69 -27.56 11.00
C HIS A 3 -12.34 -26.19 11.24
N ALA A 4 -12.16 -25.60 12.43
CA ALA A 4 -12.65 -24.27 12.74
C ALA A 4 -11.90 -23.18 11.94
N ILE A 5 -10.62 -23.36 11.63
CA ILE A 5 -9.84 -22.46 10.75
C ILE A 5 -10.34 -22.56 9.31
N ILE A 6 -10.65 -23.77 8.83
CA ILE A 6 -11.23 -23.98 7.49
C ILE A 6 -12.60 -23.29 7.40
N ALA A 7 -13.45 -23.46 8.42
CA ALA A 7 -14.76 -22.80 8.46
C ALA A 7 -14.67 -21.27 8.70
N ALA A 8 -13.65 -20.80 9.43
CA ALA A 8 -13.32 -19.39 9.59
C ALA A 8 -13.00 -18.70 8.25
N LYS A 9 -12.37 -19.39 7.30
CA LYS A 9 -12.14 -18.85 5.95
C LYS A 9 -13.43 -18.51 5.22
N MET A 10 -14.55 -19.17 5.55
CA MET A 10 -15.85 -19.01 4.88
C MET A 10 -16.83 -18.12 5.64
N THR A 11 -16.39 -17.46 6.72
CA THR A 11 -17.24 -16.65 7.60
C THR A 11 -16.64 -15.27 7.84
N TYR A 12 -17.44 -14.34 8.38
CA TYR A 12 -16.98 -13.05 8.91
C TYR A 12 -17.74 -12.69 10.19
N ILE A 13 -17.16 -11.82 11.01
CA ILE A 13 -17.73 -11.41 12.29
C ILE A 13 -18.80 -10.33 12.06
N LYS A 14 -20.02 -10.59 12.52
CA LYS A 14 -21.09 -9.60 12.62
C LYS A 14 -21.30 -9.23 14.08
N TYR A 15 -21.38 -7.92 14.36
CA TYR A 15 -21.69 -7.38 15.68
C TYR A 15 -23.19 -7.12 15.79
N HIS A 16 -23.75 -7.37 16.97
CA HIS A 16 -25.17 -7.22 17.31
C HIS A 16 -25.31 -6.42 18.61
N GLY A 17 -26.49 -5.84 18.86
CA GLY A 17 -26.78 -5.18 20.15
C GLY A 17 -26.92 -6.19 21.30
N SER A 18 -27.62 -7.30 21.04
CA SER A 18 -27.72 -8.48 21.91
C SER A 18 -28.04 -9.69 21.02
N LEU A 19 -27.41 -10.83 21.26
CA LEU A 19 -27.65 -12.08 20.55
C LEU A 19 -27.70 -13.22 21.56
N ILE A 20 -28.85 -13.90 21.62
CA ILE A 20 -29.02 -15.11 22.42
C ILE A 20 -28.83 -16.31 21.50
N HIS A 21 -27.92 -17.21 21.87
CA HIS A 21 -27.68 -18.46 21.17
C HIS A 21 -27.88 -19.62 22.14
N ASN A 22 -28.75 -20.56 21.80
CA ASN A 22 -29.02 -21.73 22.63
C ASN A 22 -28.84 -23.00 21.80
N ILE A 23 -27.95 -23.88 22.27
CA ILE A 23 -27.67 -25.18 21.64
C ILE A 23 -28.13 -26.28 22.59
N ASN A 24 -29.33 -26.80 22.31
CA ASN A 24 -30.02 -27.79 23.14
C ASN A 24 -29.55 -29.25 22.91
N GLU A 25 -28.89 -29.54 21.80
CA GLU A 25 -28.30 -30.86 21.49
C GLU A 25 -26.85 -30.93 22.02
N SER A 26 -26.25 -32.13 22.07
CA SER A 26 -24.83 -32.29 22.45
C SER A 26 -23.97 -31.42 21.55
N GLY A 27 -23.56 -30.24 22.05
CA GLY A 27 -22.78 -29.28 21.28
C GLY A 27 -21.50 -29.92 20.74
N GLU A 28 -21.03 -29.43 19.60
CA GLU A 28 -19.83 -29.98 18.94
C GLU A 28 -18.55 -29.73 19.76
N PHE A 29 -18.58 -28.74 20.67
CA PHE A 29 -17.46 -28.33 21.50
C PHE A 29 -17.89 -28.03 22.94
N CYS A 30 -16.93 -28.10 23.86
CA CYS A 30 -17.04 -27.64 25.24
C CYS A 30 -16.10 -26.45 25.51
N ILE A 31 -16.28 -25.75 26.64
CA ILE A 31 -15.50 -24.53 26.96
C ILE A 31 -13.98 -24.82 26.99
N LYS A 32 -13.58 -26.06 27.32
CA LYS A 32 -12.18 -26.50 27.35
C LYS A 32 -11.54 -26.61 25.96
N ASP A 33 -12.34 -26.69 24.90
CA ASP A 33 -11.86 -26.74 23.51
C ASP A 33 -11.50 -25.36 22.94
N LEU A 34 -11.83 -24.28 23.67
CA LEU A 34 -11.48 -22.94 23.25
C LEU A 34 -9.95 -22.75 23.30
N PRO A 35 -9.33 -22.14 22.28
CA PRO A 35 -7.88 -21.91 22.24
C PRO A 35 -7.48 -20.76 23.17
N LEU A 36 -7.73 -20.90 24.47
CA LEU A 36 -7.42 -19.91 25.49
C LEU A 36 -6.13 -20.29 26.21
N ILE A 37 -5.30 -19.29 26.47
CA ILE A 37 -4.10 -19.40 27.31
C ILE A 37 -4.14 -18.33 28.39
N ASP A 38 -3.43 -18.56 29.49
CA ASP A 38 -3.28 -17.54 30.52
C ASP A 38 -2.65 -16.27 29.95
N ALA A 39 -3.16 -15.11 30.40
CA ALA A 39 -2.63 -13.84 29.98
C ALA A 39 -1.16 -13.71 30.41
N PRO A 40 -0.23 -13.47 29.46
CA PRO A 40 1.19 -13.41 29.78
C PRO A 40 1.49 -12.27 30.77
N ASN A 41 2.30 -12.56 31.80
CA ASN A 41 2.60 -11.67 32.94
C ASN A 41 3.44 -10.41 32.61
N ASN A 42 3.50 -9.99 31.34
CA ASN A 42 4.28 -8.84 30.91
C ASN A 42 3.55 -7.54 31.29
N LYS A 43 4.15 -6.75 32.19
CA LYS A 43 3.69 -5.41 32.55
C LYS A 43 3.63 -4.54 31.29
N GLY A 44 2.45 -3.98 31.00
CA GLY A 44 2.21 -3.09 29.85
C GLY A 44 1.31 -3.66 28.74
N LYS A 45 0.95 -4.95 28.77
CA LYS A 45 -0.01 -5.51 27.81
C LYS A 45 -1.42 -4.94 28.02
N LYS A 46 -2.10 -4.68 26.90
CA LYS A 46 -3.48 -4.20 26.84
C LYS A 46 -4.29 -5.09 25.89
N PHE A 47 -5.57 -5.27 26.19
CA PHE A 47 -6.45 -6.19 25.47
C PHE A 47 -7.76 -5.50 25.11
N LYS A 48 -8.30 -5.81 23.94
CA LYS A 48 -9.70 -5.51 23.62
C LYS A 48 -10.63 -6.67 23.97
N GLU A 49 -10.07 -7.87 24.11
CA GLU A 49 -10.80 -9.12 24.30
C GLU A 49 -10.04 -9.98 25.32
N PHE A 50 -10.73 -10.42 26.36
CA PHE A 50 -10.17 -11.26 27.42
C PHE A 50 -11.28 -12.07 28.11
N PHE A 51 -10.87 -13.14 28.80
CA PHE A 51 -11.78 -14.20 29.23
C PHE A 51 -11.52 -14.63 30.67
N HIS A 52 -12.54 -15.19 31.31
CA HIS A 52 -12.44 -15.84 32.62
C HIS A 52 -13.43 -17.00 32.70
N ILE A 53 -12.94 -18.19 33.05
CA ILE A 53 -13.75 -19.40 33.20
C ILE A 53 -14.05 -19.60 34.68
N VAL A 54 -15.33 -19.81 35.01
CA VAL A 54 -15.81 -20.12 36.36
C VAL A 54 -16.49 -21.47 36.35
N GLU A 55 -15.94 -22.42 37.10
CA GLU A 55 -16.47 -23.79 37.22
C GLU A 55 -17.36 -23.92 38.48
N GLY A 56 -18.23 -24.94 38.52
CA GLY A 56 -19.02 -25.27 39.70
C GLY A 56 -20.15 -24.28 40.03
N VAL A 57 -20.71 -23.60 39.03
CA VAL A 57 -21.83 -22.66 39.21
C VAL A 57 -23.12 -23.44 39.45
N SER A 58 -23.91 -23.02 40.43
CA SER A 58 -25.15 -23.72 40.82
C SER A 58 -26.27 -23.50 39.80
N ALA A 59 -27.21 -24.44 39.72
CA ALA A 59 -28.40 -24.29 38.87
C ALA A 59 -29.22 -23.02 39.18
N ALA A 60 -29.33 -22.66 40.47
CA ALA A 60 -30.03 -21.46 40.92
C ALA A 60 -29.34 -20.17 40.43
N ASP A 61 -28.00 -20.14 40.42
CA ASP A 61 -27.23 -19.03 39.86
C ASP A 61 -27.40 -18.93 38.35
N CYS A 62 -27.45 -20.06 37.64
CA CYS A 62 -27.72 -20.08 36.21
C CYS A 62 -29.11 -19.56 35.87
N ASP A 63 -30.14 -19.90 36.64
CA ASP A 63 -31.48 -19.34 36.48
C ASP A 63 -31.51 -17.83 36.71
N LEU A 64 -30.74 -17.32 37.69
CA LEU A 64 -30.58 -15.89 37.91
C LEU A 64 -29.89 -15.20 36.72
N ILE A 65 -28.83 -15.80 36.16
CA ILE A 65 -28.15 -15.27 34.97
C ILE A 65 -29.12 -15.17 33.79
N ARG A 66 -29.93 -16.21 33.55
CA ARG A 66 -30.96 -16.20 32.50
C ARG A 66 -31.94 -15.06 32.69
N ASN A 67 -32.46 -14.88 33.90
CA ASN A 67 -33.40 -13.81 34.22
C ASN A 67 -32.81 -12.42 33.96
N ILE A 68 -31.54 -12.21 34.32
CA ILE A 68 -30.85 -10.92 34.14
C ILE A 68 -30.59 -10.63 32.67
N TYR A 69 -30.09 -11.59 31.90
CA TYR A 69 -29.78 -11.36 30.48
C TYR A 69 -31.00 -11.38 29.57
N ASN A 70 -32.14 -11.90 30.06
CA ASN A 70 -33.45 -11.74 29.41
C ASN A 70 -34.13 -10.41 29.78
N SER A 71 -33.59 -9.62 30.72
CA SER A 71 -34.04 -8.25 30.98
C SER A 71 -33.40 -7.27 29.97
N ASP A 72 -34.17 -6.27 29.52
CA ASP A 72 -33.69 -5.25 28.58
C ASP A 72 -33.70 -3.85 29.23
N PRO A 73 -32.53 -3.22 29.48
CA PRO A 73 -31.17 -3.73 29.27
C PRO A 73 -30.73 -4.71 30.38
N PRO A 74 -29.76 -5.60 30.12
CA PRO A 74 -29.26 -6.56 31.11
C PRO A 74 -28.67 -5.87 32.34
N LYS A 75 -29.17 -6.22 33.52
CA LYS A 75 -28.70 -5.67 34.79
C LYS A 75 -27.46 -6.41 35.32
N VAL A 76 -26.32 -6.23 34.65
CA VAL A 76 -25.05 -6.93 34.93
C VAL A 76 -24.62 -6.84 36.40
N ASN A 77 -24.97 -5.76 37.11
CA ASN A 77 -24.63 -5.57 38.54
C ASN A 77 -25.40 -6.51 39.49
N GLU A 78 -26.50 -7.11 39.04
CA GLU A 78 -27.34 -8.05 39.80
C GLU A 78 -26.90 -9.52 39.61
N LEU A 79 -25.84 -9.79 38.82
CA LEU A 79 -25.34 -11.15 38.59
C LEU A 79 -24.88 -11.82 39.89
N PRO A 80 -24.94 -13.17 39.98
CA PRO A 80 -24.39 -13.93 41.10
C PRO A 80 -22.95 -13.56 41.40
N ASP A 81 -22.55 -13.56 42.67
CA ASP A 81 -21.19 -13.16 43.10
C ASP A 81 -20.06 -13.96 42.41
N SER A 82 -20.34 -15.21 42.05
CA SER A 82 -19.43 -16.08 41.29
C SER A 82 -19.18 -15.57 39.87
N VAL A 83 -20.21 -15.00 39.23
CA VAL A 83 -20.19 -14.61 37.81
C VAL A 83 -20.06 -13.10 37.58
N ARG A 84 -20.47 -12.28 38.54
CA ARG A 84 -20.36 -10.82 38.47
C ARG A 84 -18.91 -10.35 38.30
N PRO A 85 -18.63 -9.33 37.45
CA PRO A 85 -17.34 -8.66 37.44
C PRO A 85 -17.04 -8.08 38.83
N ARG A 86 -15.78 -8.18 39.28
CA ARG A 86 -15.41 -7.68 40.62
C ARG A 86 -15.28 -6.15 40.70
N ASP A 87 -15.32 -5.47 39.57
CA ASP A 87 -15.24 -4.02 39.47
C ASP A 87 -16.22 -3.54 38.39
N ALA A 88 -16.60 -2.26 38.46
CA ALA A 88 -17.59 -1.68 37.55
C ALA A 88 -17.05 -1.68 36.11
N LEU A 89 -17.87 -2.19 35.19
CA LEU A 89 -17.59 -2.06 33.77
C LEU A 89 -17.93 -0.63 33.33
N GLY A 90 -16.99 0.07 32.68
CA GLY A 90 -17.28 1.34 32.04
C GLY A 90 -18.00 1.16 30.71
N ASP A 91 -18.54 2.25 30.15
CA ASP A 91 -19.37 2.26 28.92
C ASP A 91 -18.71 1.65 27.68
N SER A 92 -17.39 1.52 27.69
CA SER A 92 -16.60 0.97 26.59
C SER A 92 -16.37 -0.54 26.66
N CYS A 93 -16.83 -1.23 27.70
CA CYS A 93 -16.58 -2.67 27.92
C CYS A 93 -17.89 -3.43 28.18
N VAL A 94 -18.13 -4.47 27.38
CA VAL A 94 -19.33 -5.31 27.45
C VAL A 94 -18.98 -6.70 27.95
N LEU A 95 -19.78 -7.25 28.86
CA LEU A 95 -19.70 -8.63 29.32
C LEU A 95 -20.68 -9.52 28.54
N GLN A 96 -20.14 -10.52 27.87
CA GLN A 96 -20.84 -11.64 27.26
C GLN A 96 -20.65 -12.89 28.11
N LEU A 97 -21.61 -13.81 28.07
CA LEU A 97 -21.58 -15.06 28.84
C LEU A 97 -21.88 -16.27 27.96
N ALA A 98 -21.23 -17.39 28.24
CA ALA A 98 -21.65 -18.72 27.78
C ALA A 98 -21.69 -19.68 28.97
N ILE A 99 -22.79 -20.39 29.15
CA ILE A 99 -23.04 -21.35 30.22
C ILE A 99 -23.08 -22.74 29.60
N SER A 100 -22.26 -23.66 30.10
CA SER A 100 -22.20 -25.05 29.65
C SER A 100 -22.49 -26.00 30.82
N PRO A 101 -23.41 -26.97 30.67
CA PRO A 101 -23.74 -27.93 31.73
C PRO A 101 -22.63 -28.96 31.96
N GLU A 102 -22.43 -29.36 33.21
CA GLU A 102 -21.51 -30.43 33.60
C GLU A 102 -22.26 -31.71 34.02
N GLN A 103 -21.53 -32.83 34.08
CA GLN A 103 -22.11 -34.15 34.40
C GLN A 103 -22.60 -34.27 35.85
N ASP A 104 -22.06 -33.45 36.75
CA ASP A 104 -22.36 -33.46 38.19
C ASP A 104 -23.56 -32.57 38.56
N GLY A 105 -24.24 -32.00 37.57
CA GLY A 105 -25.38 -31.09 37.77
C GLY A 105 -24.98 -29.64 38.07
N THR A 106 -23.68 -29.32 38.00
CA THR A 106 -23.18 -27.94 38.04
C THR A 106 -22.97 -27.40 36.62
N TYR A 107 -22.57 -26.13 36.52
CA TYR A 107 -22.34 -25.46 35.25
C TYR A 107 -20.97 -24.77 35.23
N THR A 108 -20.34 -24.75 34.06
CA THR A 108 -19.19 -23.91 33.78
C THR A 108 -19.61 -22.68 32.98
N VAL A 109 -19.16 -21.50 33.43
CA VAL A 109 -19.49 -20.20 32.85
C VAL A 109 -18.23 -19.55 32.29
N LEU A 110 -18.24 -19.27 30.99
CA LEU A 110 -17.25 -18.44 30.33
C LEU A 110 -17.70 -16.98 30.35
N LYS A 111 -16.92 -16.13 31.01
CA LYS A 111 -17.01 -14.66 30.89
C LYS A 111 -16.17 -14.22 29.72
N PHE A 112 -16.79 -13.57 28.73
CA PHE A 112 -16.12 -12.97 27.59
C PHE A 112 -16.30 -11.45 27.64
N PHE A 113 -15.20 -10.74 27.86
CA PHE A 113 -15.17 -9.29 27.86
C PHE A 113 -14.73 -8.77 26.49
N HIS A 114 -15.51 -7.86 25.91
CA HIS A 114 -15.17 -7.17 24.68
C HIS A 114 -15.24 -5.65 24.88
N SER A 115 -14.18 -4.94 24.52
CA SER A 115 -14.08 -3.49 24.67
C SER A 115 -13.72 -2.78 23.37
N THR A 116 -14.33 -1.62 23.15
CA THR A 116 -13.97 -0.70 22.05
C THR A 116 -12.61 -0.03 22.31
N ALA A 117 -12.20 0.07 23.59
CA ALA A 117 -10.93 0.60 24.05
C ALA A 117 -9.95 -0.50 24.49
N PHE A 118 -8.66 -0.17 24.57
CA PHE A 118 -7.64 -1.08 25.07
C PHE A 118 -7.61 -1.10 26.60
N ILE A 119 -7.93 -2.24 27.20
CA ILE A 119 -7.95 -2.46 28.66
C ILE A 119 -6.59 -2.96 29.15
N PRO A 120 -5.91 -2.26 30.08
CA PRO A 120 -4.66 -2.74 30.68
C PRO A 120 -4.82 -4.05 31.46
N LEU A 121 -3.79 -4.91 31.46
CA LEU A 121 -3.79 -6.20 32.18
C LEU A 121 -4.20 -6.09 33.65
N GLY A 122 -3.78 -5.02 34.35
CA GLY A 122 -4.14 -4.81 35.76
C GLY A 122 -5.65 -4.65 35.98
N LEU A 123 -6.32 -3.93 35.07
CA LEU A 123 -7.77 -3.74 35.12
C LEU A 123 -8.52 -5.00 34.65
N ALA A 124 -8.01 -5.70 33.63
CA ALA A 124 -8.57 -7.00 33.23
C ALA A 124 -8.49 -8.03 34.38
N LYS A 125 -7.38 -8.05 35.14
CA LYS A 125 -7.21 -8.89 36.34
C LYS A 125 -8.18 -8.50 37.44
N ALA A 126 -8.47 -7.21 37.62
CA ALA A 126 -9.50 -6.75 38.55
C ALA A 126 -10.87 -7.34 38.17
N PHE A 127 -11.30 -7.25 36.91
CA PHE A 127 -12.58 -7.81 36.45
C PHE A 127 -12.67 -9.33 36.61
N CYS A 128 -11.55 -10.04 36.41
CA CYS A 128 -11.51 -11.51 36.30
C CYS A 128 -10.97 -12.22 37.55
N ALA A 129 -11.07 -11.64 38.75
CA ALA A 129 -10.59 -12.24 39.99
C ALA A 129 -9.12 -12.76 39.90
N GLN A 130 -8.25 -11.97 39.26
CA GLN A 130 -6.84 -12.24 38.98
C GLN A 130 -6.54 -13.38 37.99
N LYS A 131 -7.55 -14.08 37.45
CA LYS A 131 -7.42 -15.15 36.45
C LYS A 131 -7.93 -14.69 35.09
N VAL A 132 -7.02 -14.19 34.25
CA VAL A 132 -7.34 -13.67 32.91
C VAL A 132 -6.78 -14.62 31.86
N SER A 133 -7.62 -15.05 30.93
CA SER A 133 -7.22 -15.81 29.75
C SER A 133 -7.39 -14.96 28.48
N VAL A 134 -6.62 -15.29 27.44
CA VAL A 134 -6.63 -14.64 26.11
C VAL A 134 -6.58 -15.69 25.00
N ILE A 135 -7.00 -15.31 23.80
CA ILE A 135 -6.91 -16.21 22.64
C ILE A 135 -5.44 -16.49 22.32
N ASN A 136 -5.11 -17.77 22.11
CA ASN A 136 -3.81 -18.22 21.67
C ASN A 136 -3.64 -17.97 20.16
N TYR A 137 -3.16 -16.79 19.81
CA TYR A 137 -2.86 -16.43 18.41
C TYR A 137 -1.67 -17.21 17.81
N GLN A 138 -0.89 -17.95 18.61
CA GLN A 138 0.25 -18.72 18.09
C GLN A 138 -0.18 -20.01 17.37
N VAL A 139 -1.46 -20.37 17.44
CA VAL A 139 -2.00 -21.60 16.85
C VAL A 139 -2.08 -21.52 15.31
N ALA A 140 -2.03 -20.31 14.71
CA ALA A 140 -1.93 -20.15 13.27
C ALA A 140 -1.24 -18.83 12.88
N ASN A 141 -0.64 -18.78 11.69
CA ASN A 141 0.07 -17.60 11.18
C ASN A 141 -0.82 -16.38 10.87
N ASN A 142 -2.15 -16.56 10.81
CA ASN A 142 -3.10 -15.49 10.51
C ASN A 142 -4.04 -15.24 11.70
N ASN A 143 -3.85 -14.10 12.37
CA ASN A 143 -4.58 -13.72 13.58
C ASN A 143 -6.10 -13.61 13.35
N ASP A 144 -6.55 -13.18 12.17
CA ASP A 144 -7.98 -13.03 11.86
C ASP A 144 -8.67 -14.39 11.73
N HIS A 145 -7.97 -15.38 11.15
CA HIS A 145 -8.48 -16.75 11.08
C HIS A 145 -8.59 -17.39 12.46
N VAL A 146 -7.65 -17.13 13.37
CA VAL A 146 -7.73 -17.62 14.76
C VAL A 146 -8.95 -17.04 15.47
N LYS A 147 -9.24 -15.75 15.27
CA LYS A 147 -10.39 -15.09 15.88
C LYS A 147 -11.73 -15.60 15.32
N CYS A 148 -11.83 -15.75 14.00
CA CYS A 148 -13.01 -16.35 13.37
C CYS A 148 -13.18 -17.83 13.81
N ALA A 149 -12.09 -18.57 13.96
CA ALA A 149 -12.13 -19.96 14.43
C ALA A 149 -12.53 -20.05 15.92
N PHE A 150 -12.07 -19.12 16.76
CA PHE A 150 -12.56 -18.98 18.14
C PHE A 150 -14.07 -18.77 18.17
N LEU A 151 -14.59 -17.82 17.38
CA LEU A 151 -16.04 -17.58 17.31
C LEU A 151 -16.80 -18.77 16.72
N TYR A 152 -16.20 -19.53 15.80
CA TYR A 152 -16.80 -20.73 15.22
C TYR A 152 -17.04 -21.81 16.27
N ILE A 153 -16.03 -22.02 17.12
CA ILE A 153 -16.11 -22.94 18.27
C ILE A 153 -17.09 -22.39 19.30
N LEU A 154 -16.98 -21.10 19.65
CA LEU A 154 -17.85 -20.43 20.63
C LEU A 154 -19.33 -20.62 20.29
N GLN A 155 -19.73 -20.34 19.05
CA GLN A 155 -21.11 -20.50 18.57
C GLN A 155 -21.59 -21.95 18.47
N ARG A 156 -20.72 -22.93 18.70
CA ARG A 156 -21.04 -24.36 18.70
C ARG A 156 -20.83 -25.00 20.07
N LEU A 157 -20.50 -24.19 21.08
CA LEU A 157 -20.43 -24.63 22.46
C LEU A 157 -21.80 -25.07 22.96
N GLN A 158 -21.83 -26.23 23.60
CA GLN A 158 -23.02 -26.73 24.27
C GLN A 158 -23.50 -25.74 25.35
N GLY A 159 -24.81 -25.45 25.35
CA GLY A 159 -25.48 -24.65 26.36
C GLY A 159 -25.97 -23.28 25.87
N GLU A 160 -26.17 -22.36 26.82
CA GLU A 160 -26.81 -21.06 26.60
C GLU A 160 -25.79 -19.93 26.56
N GLN A 161 -25.92 -19.02 25.59
CA GLN A 161 -24.94 -17.98 25.34
C GLN A 161 -25.62 -16.63 25.07
N TRP A 162 -25.06 -15.58 25.65
CA TRP A 162 -25.42 -14.18 25.41
C TRP A 162 -24.21 -13.44 24.86
N LEU A 163 -24.19 -13.29 23.54
CA LEU A 163 -23.09 -12.74 22.77
C LEU A 163 -23.50 -11.40 22.16
N THR A 164 -22.52 -10.58 21.79
CA THR A 164 -22.73 -9.42 20.89
C THR A 164 -22.04 -9.60 19.55
N GLN A 165 -21.51 -10.80 19.30
CA GLN A 165 -20.78 -11.16 18.09
C GLN A 165 -21.26 -12.52 17.59
N SER A 166 -21.35 -12.65 16.27
CA SER A 166 -21.70 -13.90 15.60
C SER A 166 -20.86 -14.08 14.34
N LEU A 167 -20.62 -15.31 13.92
CA LEU A 167 -20.22 -15.56 12.54
C LEU A 167 -21.44 -15.53 11.64
N MET A 168 -21.30 -14.85 10.51
CA MET A 168 -22.17 -15.08 9.37
C MET A 168 -21.41 -15.90 8.34
N ASN A 169 -22.06 -16.97 7.85
CA ASN A 169 -21.64 -17.63 6.63
C ASN A 169 -21.58 -16.58 5.53
N LYS A 170 -20.57 -16.66 4.67
CA LYS A 170 -20.60 -16.01 3.38
C LYS A 170 -21.70 -16.71 2.55
N VAL A 171 -22.97 -16.45 2.87
CA VAL A 171 -24.12 -16.89 2.06
C VAL A 171 -23.83 -16.42 0.64
N SER A 172 -24.14 -17.29 -0.30
CA SER A 172 -23.88 -17.28 -1.75
C SER A 172 -24.39 -16.05 -2.51
N ALA A 173 -24.04 -14.85 -2.06
CA ALA A 173 -23.75 -13.71 -2.94
C ALA A 173 -22.33 -13.82 -3.55
N LYS A 174 -21.59 -14.89 -3.20
CA LYS A 174 -20.25 -15.23 -3.68
C LYS A 174 -20.17 -16.53 -4.50
N ALA A 175 -21.29 -17.04 -5.04
CA ALA A 175 -21.25 -18.03 -6.11
C ALA A 175 -20.79 -17.43 -7.46
N MET A 176 -20.52 -16.12 -7.53
CA MET A 176 -19.65 -15.50 -8.53
C MET A 176 -18.61 -14.65 -7.82
N LYS A 177 -17.62 -15.28 -7.19
CA LYS A 177 -16.21 -14.84 -7.17
C LYS A 177 -15.39 -15.64 -6.16
N LYS A 178 -14.33 -16.21 -6.72
CA LYS A 178 -13.13 -16.81 -6.11
C LYS A 178 -13.23 -18.28 -5.78
N ASP A 179 -12.88 -19.08 -6.79
CA ASP A 179 -11.97 -20.18 -6.60
C ASP A 179 -10.69 -19.71 -5.89
N ASP A 180 -10.28 -20.51 -4.92
CA ASP A 180 -9.16 -20.27 -4.01
C ASP A 180 -7.89 -20.90 -4.60
N SER A 181 -7.43 -20.37 -5.73
CA SER A 181 -5.99 -20.32 -6.00
C SER A 181 -5.54 -18.95 -5.51
N GLY A 182 -4.80 -18.94 -4.40
CA GLY A 182 -4.47 -17.73 -3.64
C GLY A 182 -4.03 -16.56 -4.52
N ASP A 183 -4.95 -15.62 -4.72
CA ASP A 183 -4.58 -14.25 -5.02
C ASP A 183 -5.73 -13.32 -4.68
N GLY A 184 -5.40 -12.25 -3.98
CA GLY A 184 -6.25 -11.10 -3.76
C GLY A 184 -6.52 -10.29 -5.04
N LYS A 185 -6.33 -10.86 -6.25
CA LYS A 185 -6.32 -10.12 -7.50
C LYS A 185 -7.68 -10.14 -8.21
N ASN A 186 -8.00 -8.98 -8.75
CA ASN A 186 -8.74 -8.69 -9.98
C ASN A 186 -9.88 -9.65 -10.35
N TRP A 187 -11.13 -9.20 -10.23
CA TRP A 187 -12.18 -9.76 -11.07
C TRP A 187 -12.09 -9.16 -12.47
N GLU A 188 -11.35 -9.86 -13.31
CA GLU A 188 -11.25 -9.68 -14.76
C GLU A 188 -11.94 -10.88 -15.41
N PRO A 189 -13.28 -10.85 -15.61
CA PRO A 189 -13.96 -11.94 -16.29
C PRO A 189 -13.41 -12.06 -17.71
N SER A 190 -13.25 -13.29 -18.19
CA SER A 190 -12.73 -13.53 -19.53
C SER A 190 -13.69 -13.00 -20.60
N ASP A 191 -13.17 -12.78 -21.80
CA ASP A 191 -13.98 -12.37 -22.94
C ASP A 191 -15.17 -13.32 -23.17
N ASP A 192 -14.96 -14.62 -22.94
CA ASP A 192 -15.98 -15.64 -23.09
C ASP A 192 -17.03 -15.59 -21.97
N GLU A 193 -16.62 -15.32 -20.72
CA GLU A 193 -17.54 -15.09 -19.60
C GLU A 193 -18.40 -13.84 -19.82
N LEU A 194 -17.82 -12.79 -20.40
CA LEU A 194 -18.54 -11.57 -20.77
C LEU A 194 -19.54 -11.83 -21.90
N ARG A 195 -19.14 -12.58 -22.93
CA ARG A 195 -20.02 -13.01 -24.02
C ARG A 195 -21.17 -13.86 -23.50
N ALA A 196 -20.90 -14.83 -22.62
CA ALA A 196 -21.89 -15.69 -22.01
C ALA A 196 -22.84 -14.91 -21.09
N GLY A 197 -22.33 -13.97 -20.31
CA GLY A 197 -23.15 -13.09 -19.46
C GLY A 197 -24.08 -12.19 -20.27
N ILE A 198 -23.61 -11.65 -21.39
CA ILE A 198 -24.45 -10.84 -22.29
C ILE A 198 -25.47 -11.70 -23.02
N ALA A 199 -25.10 -12.91 -23.46
CA ALA A 199 -26.05 -13.87 -24.02
C ALA A 199 -27.17 -14.18 -23.01
N TYR A 200 -26.80 -14.47 -21.75
CA TYR A 200 -27.75 -14.70 -20.67
C TYR A 200 -28.67 -13.48 -20.44
N ILE A 201 -28.14 -12.26 -20.43
CA ILE A 201 -28.98 -11.06 -20.29
C ILE A 201 -29.93 -10.90 -21.49
N ASN A 202 -29.46 -11.14 -22.72
CA ASN A 202 -30.32 -11.09 -23.89
C ASN A 202 -31.42 -12.16 -23.83
N ASP A 203 -31.11 -13.36 -23.35
CA ASP A 203 -32.04 -14.49 -23.32
C ASP A 203 -33.07 -14.39 -22.19
N TYR A 204 -32.72 -13.77 -21.05
CA TYR A 204 -33.54 -13.80 -19.83
C TYR A 204 -33.98 -12.42 -19.32
N ALA A 205 -33.40 -11.32 -19.82
CA ALA A 205 -33.66 -9.95 -19.36
C ALA A 205 -33.57 -8.93 -20.51
N HIS A 206 -34.31 -9.18 -21.58
CA HIS A 206 -34.24 -8.41 -22.82
C HIS A 206 -34.64 -6.93 -22.62
N LEU A 207 -33.65 -6.04 -22.60
CA LEU A 207 -33.84 -4.59 -22.57
C LEU A 207 -33.87 -4.06 -24.00
N SER A 208 -35.07 -3.97 -24.60
CA SER A 208 -35.35 -3.42 -25.95
C SER A 208 -34.76 -4.21 -27.15
N ASN A 209 -35.15 -3.83 -28.38
CA ASN A 209 -34.93 -4.56 -29.66
C ASN A 209 -33.46 -4.67 -30.12
N THR A 210 -32.48 -4.32 -29.30
CA THR A 210 -31.06 -4.43 -29.61
C THR A 210 -30.46 -5.51 -28.74
N LYS A 211 -29.90 -6.56 -29.35
CA LYS A 211 -28.97 -7.45 -28.67
C LYS A 211 -27.88 -6.56 -28.06
N ASN A 212 -27.54 -6.73 -26.80
CA ASN A 212 -26.60 -5.89 -26.04
C ASN A 212 -25.14 -5.94 -26.56
N GLU A 213 -24.94 -6.07 -27.87
CA GLU A 213 -23.67 -6.20 -28.59
C GLU A 213 -22.78 -4.97 -28.42
N GLN A 214 -23.35 -3.77 -28.39
CA GLN A 214 -22.58 -2.55 -28.11
C GLN A 214 -22.06 -2.53 -26.68
N PHE A 215 -22.84 -3.01 -25.71
CA PHE A 215 -22.43 -3.12 -24.31
C PHE A 215 -21.38 -4.21 -24.11
N LEU A 216 -21.53 -5.35 -24.77
CA LEU A 216 -20.50 -6.40 -24.83
C LEU A 216 -19.20 -5.87 -25.43
N TRP A 217 -19.27 -5.14 -26.54
CA TRP A 217 -18.10 -4.55 -27.16
C TRP A 217 -17.36 -3.61 -26.18
N CYS A 218 -18.08 -2.77 -25.43
CA CYS A 218 -17.47 -1.93 -24.40
C CYS A 218 -16.79 -2.75 -23.29
N LEU A 219 -17.43 -3.83 -22.81
CA LEU A 219 -16.87 -4.66 -21.75
C LEU A 219 -15.58 -5.38 -22.16
N LEU A 220 -15.49 -5.81 -23.42
CA LEU A 220 -14.32 -6.49 -23.97
C LEU A 220 -13.17 -5.52 -24.28
N ASN A 221 -13.49 -4.34 -24.81
CA ASN A 221 -12.47 -3.46 -25.39
C ASN A 221 -12.05 -2.30 -24.48
N VAL A 222 -12.83 -1.96 -23.45
CA VAL A 222 -12.57 -0.79 -22.59
C VAL A 222 -11.97 -1.17 -21.23
N ARG A 223 -12.19 -2.40 -20.75
CA ARG A 223 -11.88 -2.80 -19.36
C ARG A 223 -10.39 -2.99 -19.05
N ASN A 224 -9.57 -3.36 -20.04
CA ASN A 224 -8.14 -3.64 -19.85
C ASN A 224 -7.21 -2.47 -20.21
N SER A 225 -7.72 -1.36 -20.77
CA SER A 225 -6.84 -0.32 -21.34
C SER A 225 -6.32 0.72 -20.34
N GLN A 226 -6.84 0.77 -19.09
CA GLN A 226 -6.43 1.78 -18.09
C GLN A 226 -5.87 1.23 -16.77
N THR A 227 -6.03 -0.08 -16.51
CA THR A 227 -5.60 -0.71 -15.25
C THR A 227 -4.16 -1.19 -15.31
N ASP A 228 -3.76 -1.77 -16.44
CA ASP A 228 -2.43 -2.33 -16.62
C ASP A 228 -1.39 -1.26 -16.98
N PRO A 229 -0.17 -1.37 -16.43
CA PRO A 229 0.93 -0.52 -16.86
C PRO A 229 1.19 -0.70 -18.34
N GLU A 230 1.49 0.41 -18.99
CA GLU A 230 2.03 0.40 -20.33
C GLU A 230 3.55 0.27 -20.25
N TYR A 231 4.09 -0.81 -20.80
CA TYR A 231 5.51 -1.17 -20.69
C TYR A 231 6.34 -0.67 -21.88
N PHE A 232 5.71 -0.04 -22.87
CA PHE A 232 6.39 0.46 -24.06
C PHE A 232 6.10 1.94 -24.28
N PHE A 233 7.16 2.71 -24.48
CA PHE A 233 7.08 4.07 -25.02
C PHE A 233 8.24 4.29 -25.99
N PRO A 234 8.00 4.80 -27.21
CA PRO A 234 8.99 4.81 -28.28
C PRO A 234 10.01 5.95 -28.16
N LEU A 235 9.85 6.88 -27.21
CA LEU A 235 10.71 8.04 -27.04
C LEU A 235 11.48 8.00 -25.72
N LEU A 236 12.65 8.62 -25.72
CA LEU A 236 13.59 8.72 -24.59
C LEU A 236 13.97 10.19 -24.31
N LEU A 237 14.76 10.46 -23.27
CA LEU A 237 15.17 11.85 -22.95
C LEU A 237 15.84 12.56 -24.12
N HIS A 238 16.60 11.81 -24.93
CA HIS A 238 17.26 12.33 -26.13
C HIS A 238 16.28 12.93 -27.15
N ASP A 239 15.02 12.48 -27.16
CA ASP A 239 13.98 12.94 -28.09
C ASP A 239 13.26 14.22 -27.63
N LEU A 240 13.57 14.72 -26.43
CA LEU A 240 13.09 16.03 -25.97
C LEU A 240 13.77 17.15 -26.75
N ASP A 241 13.08 18.29 -26.91
CA ASP A 241 13.66 19.52 -27.42
C ASP A 241 14.99 19.82 -26.74
N GLN A 242 15.99 20.26 -27.50
CA GLN A 242 17.35 20.43 -26.98
C GLN A 242 17.38 21.42 -25.81
N SER A 243 16.63 22.53 -25.93
CA SER A 243 16.60 23.54 -24.88
C SER A 243 15.86 23.03 -23.63
N PHE A 244 14.80 22.24 -23.81
CA PHE A 244 14.10 21.59 -22.69
C PHE A 244 14.99 20.58 -21.98
N PHE A 245 15.68 19.74 -22.76
CA PHE A 245 16.61 18.74 -22.28
C PHE A 245 17.78 19.36 -21.50
N GLU A 246 18.36 20.47 -21.97
CA GLU A 246 19.50 21.10 -21.31
C GLU A 246 19.13 21.96 -20.11
N LYS A 247 17.97 22.65 -20.15
CA LYS A 247 17.62 23.66 -19.13
C LYS A 247 16.62 23.13 -18.10
N VAL A 248 15.64 22.34 -18.50
CA VAL A 248 14.53 21.93 -17.61
C VAL A 248 14.84 20.59 -16.96
N VAL A 249 15.27 19.58 -17.73
CA VAL A 249 15.53 18.21 -17.22
C VAL A 249 16.50 18.20 -16.03
N PRO A 250 17.67 18.89 -16.06
CA PRO A 250 18.62 18.84 -14.95
C PRO A 250 18.10 19.50 -13.68
N MET A 251 17.10 20.39 -13.79
CA MET A 251 16.47 21.02 -12.63
C MET A 251 15.37 20.14 -12.02
N VAL A 252 14.50 19.59 -12.86
CA VAL A 252 13.30 18.88 -12.36
C VAL A 252 13.59 17.43 -12.00
N MET A 253 14.38 16.72 -12.79
CA MET A 253 14.60 15.27 -12.64
C MET A 253 15.16 14.89 -11.25
N PRO A 254 16.14 15.61 -10.66
CA PRO A 254 16.61 15.33 -9.31
C PRO A 254 15.52 15.40 -8.24
N THR A 255 14.48 16.22 -8.45
CA THR A 255 13.39 16.39 -7.48
C THR A 255 12.33 15.28 -7.57
N MET A 256 12.24 14.54 -8.68
CA MET A 256 11.13 13.62 -8.98
C MET A 256 11.08 12.36 -8.08
N THR A 257 12.14 12.07 -7.33
CA THR A 257 12.19 10.95 -6.38
C THR A 257 11.67 11.31 -4.99
N ALA A 258 11.50 12.61 -4.70
CA ALA A 258 11.03 13.12 -3.41
C ALA A 258 9.81 14.06 -3.53
N HIS A 259 9.59 14.63 -4.71
CA HIS A 259 8.53 15.59 -4.99
C HIS A 259 7.76 15.19 -6.24
N GLY A 260 6.47 15.46 -6.27
CA GLY A 260 5.67 15.35 -7.49
C GLY A 260 6.09 16.37 -8.54
N LEU A 261 5.65 16.17 -9.78
CA LEU A 261 5.86 17.12 -10.87
C LEU A 261 4.51 17.59 -11.41
N ILE A 262 4.34 18.89 -11.58
CA ILE A 262 3.17 19.48 -12.23
C ILE A 262 3.61 20.09 -13.56
N LEU A 263 3.03 19.65 -14.68
CA LEU A 263 3.23 20.23 -16.00
C LEU A 263 1.94 20.93 -16.46
N LEU A 264 2.03 22.24 -16.66
CA LEU A 264 0.95 23.12 -17.11
C LEU A 264 1.27 23.70 -18.49
N GLY A 265 0.24 24.15 -19.21
CA GLY A 265 0.37 24.84 -20.49
C GLY A 265 -0.68 24.39 -21.51
N PRO A 266 -0.66 24.94 -22.73
CA PRO A 266 -1.66 24.63 -23.75
C PRO A 266 -1.58 23.18 -24.25
N ALA A 267 -2.68 22.70 -24.82
CA ALA A 267 -2.71 21.42 -25.51
C ALA A 267 -1.75 21.43 -26.72
N GLY A 268 -1.13 20.28 -27.02
CA GLY A 268 -0.27 20.13 -28.20
C GLY A 268 1.22 20.44 -27.99
N VAL A 269 1.62 21.12 -26.90
CA VAL A 269 3.04 21.46 -26.62
C VAL A 269 3.92 20.23 -26.28
N GLY A 270 3.33 19.05 -26.11
CA GLY A 270 4.08 17.81 -25.82
C GLY A 270 4.24 17.47 -24.33
N LYS A 271 3.36 17.98 -23.44
CA LYS A 271 3.40 17.70 -22.00
C LYS A 271 3.31 16.21 -21.66
N THR A 272 2.28 15.52 -22.16
CA THR A 272 2.06 14.10 -21.90
C THR A 272 3.23 13.21 -22.33
N PRO A 273 3.74 13.27 -23.58
CA PRO A 273 4.89 12.45 -23.96
C PRO A 273 6.14 12.81 -23.16
N THR A 274 6.37 14.09 -22.85
CA THR A 274 7.50 14.52 -22.01
C THR A 274 7.41 13.95 -20.59
N ALA A 275 6.23 13.96 -19.98
CA ALA A 275 6.01 13.36 -18.67
C ALA A 275 6.30 11.85 -18.66
N ILE A 276 5.87 11.12 -19.70
CA ILE A 276 6.14 9.69 -19.82
C ILE A 276 7.65 9.44 -19.95
N ILE A 277 8.34 10.22 -20.78
CA ILE A 277 9.80 10.14 -20.96
C ILE A 277 10.52 10.33 -19.61
N LEU A 278 10.22 11.42 -18.90
CA LEU A 278 10.84 11.74 -17.61
C LEU A 278 10.55 10.65 -16.57
N ALA A 279 9.30 10.19 -16.51
CA ALA A 279 8.87 9.19 -15.56
C ALA A 279 9.57 7.85 -15.78
N LEU A 280 9.61 7.37 -17.03
CA LEU A 280 10.25 6.12 -17.38
C LEU A 280 11.76 6.16 -17.19
N ALA A 281 12.42 7.30 -17.46
CA ALA A 281 13.85 7.46 -17.24
C ALA A 281 14.22 7.26 -15.76
N VAL A 282 13.45 7.87 -14.85
CA VAL A 282 13.63 7.68 -13.39
C VAL A 282 13.26 6.26 -12.97
N ALA A 283 12.17 5.68 -13.50
CA ALA A 283 11.76 4.31 -13.18
C ALA A 283 12.81 3.26 -13.58
N ARG A 284 13.42 3.40 -14.76
CA ARG A 284 14.54 2.57 -15.23
C ARG A 284 15.71 2.63 -14.25
N HIS A 285 16.11 3.83 -13.84
CA HIS A 285 17.18 4.02 -12.87
C HIS A 285 16.85 3.41 -11.50
N LEU A 286 15.60 3.54 -11.03
CA LEU A 286 15.16 2.94 -9.77
C LEU A 286 15.15 1.42 -9.80
N VAL A 287 14.80 0.80 -10.93
CA VAL A 287 14.88 -0.67 -11.08
C VAL A 287 16.31 -1.16 -10.86
N VAL A 288 17.28 -0.51 -11.51
CA VAL A 288 18.70 -0.87 -11.42
C VAL A 288 19.23 -0.63 -10.00
N THR A 289 19.03 0.57 -9.46
CA THR A 289 19.63 0.97 -8.16
C THR A 289 18.98 0.33 -6.94
N ARG A 290 17.74 -0.15 -7.05
CA ARG A 290 17.02 -0.82 -5.95
C ARG A 290 17.06 -2.34 -6.04
N GLY A 291 17.77 -2.92 -7.01
CA GLY A 291 17.88 -4.37 -7.18
C GLY A 291 16.52 -5.02 -7.47
N LEU A 292 15.67 -4.36 -8.26
CA LEU A 292 14.36 -4.88 -8.65
C LEU A 292 14.48 -5.78 -9.89
N ASP A 293 15.38 -6.77 -9.82
CA ASP A 293 15.67 -7.67 -10.94
C ASP A 293 14.40 -8.39 -11.41
N GLY A 294 14.18 -8.42 -12.72
CA GLY A 294 12.99 -9.02 -13.34
C GLY A 294 11.76 -8.10 -13.41
N HIS A 295 11.78 -6.90 -12.82
CA HIS A 295 10.72 -5.91 -12.99
C HIS A 295 10.95 -5.06 -14.25
N ILE A 296 9.91 -4.91 -15.08
CA ILE A 296 9.94 -4.11 -16.30
C ILE A 296 9.36 -2.73 -16.00
N PRO A 297 10.13 -1.63 -16.17
CA PRO A 297 9.59 -0.28 -16.05
C PRO A 297 8.38 -0.08 -16.97
N GLY A 298 7.28 0.39 -16.41
CA GLY A 298 6.08 0.75 -17.14
C GLY A 298 5.50 2.05 -16.60
N PHE A 299 4.39 2.53 -17.14
CA PHE A 299 3.71 3.71 -16.59
C PHE A 299 2.20 3.52 -16.62
N ARG A 300 1.49 4.22 -15.74
CA ARG A 300 0.03 4.25 -15.72
C ARG A 300 -0.46 5.67 -15.86
N ARG A 301 -1.55 5.84 -16.60
CA ARG A 301 -2.15 7.15 -16.85
C ARG A 301 -3.65 7.08 -16.57
N SER A 302 -4.18 8.10 -15.90
CA SER A 302 -5.62 8.23 -15.71
C SER A 302 -6.04 9.69 -15.60
N LYS A 303 -7.31 9.96 -15.93
CA LYS A 303 -7.96 11.28 -15.72
C LYS A 303 -8.46 11.48 -14.29
N GLN A 304 -8.61 10.39 -13.53
CA GLN A 304 -9.13 10.42 -12.17
C GLN A 304 -8.22 9.60 -11.25
N ILE A 305 -8.04 10.04 -10.00
CA ILE A 305 -7.23 9.29 -9.03
C ILE A 305 -7.82 7.89 -8.78
N ASP A 306 -9.14 7.75 -8.86
CA ASP A 306 -9.86 6.46 -8.86
C ASP A 306 -9.24 5.44 -9.83
N GLY A 307 -8.74 5.88 -10.99
CA GLY A 307 -8.13 4.99 -11.97
C GLY A 307 -6.89 4.26 -11.46
N PHE A 308 -6.25 4.76 -10.40
CA PHE A 308 -5.06 4.12 -9.83
C PHE A 308 -5.38 3.05 -8.79
N ARG A 309 -6.61 2.96 -8.27
CA ARG A 309 -6.98 2.12 -7.11
C ARG A 309 -6.88 0.61 -7.32
N GLU A 310 -6.98 0.15 -8.57
CA GLU A 310 -7.08 -1.28 -8.87
C GLU A 310 -5.77 -2.02 -8.55
N ARG A 311 -4.62 -1.33 -8.66
CA ARG A 311 -3.30 -1.88 -8.35
C ARG A 311 -2.59 -1.02 -7.30
N PRO A 312 -1.90 -1.62 -6.32
CA PRO A 312 -1.05 -0.85 -5.41
C PRO A 312 0.06 -0.15 -6.20
N GLY A 313 0.54 0.98 -5.68
CA GLY A 313 1.68 1.69 -6.26
C GLY A 313 2.94 0.82 -6.27
N GLU A 314 3.71 0.94 -7.35
CA GLU A 314 4.95 0.22 -7.57
C GLU A 314 6.04 1.22 -8.00
N LEU A 315 7.24 1.11 -7.43
CA LEU A 315 8.33 2.08 -7.68
C LEU A 315 8.69 2.20 -9.17
N HIS A 316 8.66 1.07 -9.89
CA HIS A 316 9.00 0.95 -11.30
C HIS A 316 7.83 1.27 -12.23
N VAL A 317 6.68 1.65 -11.68
CA VAL A 317 5.48 2.05 -12.42
C VAL A 317 5.03 3.45 -11.97
N PRO A 318 5.56 4.52 -12.57
CA PRO A 318 5.08 5.86 -12.34
C PRO A 318 3.60 6.04 -12.69
N VAL A 319 2.97 7.02 -12.06
CA VAL A 319 1.56 7.36 -12.30
C VAL A 319 1.42 8.80 -12.78
N LEU A 320 0.66 8.96 -13.86
CA LEU A 320 0.41 10.24 -14.51
C LEU A 320 -1.09 10.56 -14.42
N LEU A 321 -1.43 11.58 -13.64
CA LEU A 321 -2.76 12.14 -13.57
C LEU A 321 -2.90 13.16 -14.71
N ASP A 322 -3.51 12.73 -15.82
CA ASP A 322 -3.53 13.47 -17.09
C ASP A 322 -4.88 14.15 -17.32
N ASP A 323 -4.88 15.48 -17.28
CA ASP A 323 -6.04 16.34 -17.54
C ASP A 323 -7.25 16.01 -16.62
N PRO A 324 -7.07 16.04 -15.29
CA PRO A 324 -8.16 15.76 -14.36
C PRO A 324 -9.16 16.92 -14.30
N LEU A 325 -10.41 16.59 -13.97
CA LEU A 325 -11.43 17.60 -13.65
C LEU A 325 -11.16 18.17 -12.26
N LEU A 326 -10.31 19.20 -12.16
CA LEU A 326 -9.83 19.75 -10.88
C LEU A 326 -10.95 20.20 -9.94
N HIS A 327 -12.03 20.78 -10.46
CA HIS A 327 -13.18 21.21 -9.65
C HIS A 327 -13.86 20.06 -8.88
N SER A 328 -13.66 18.81 -9.34
CA SER A 328 -14.21 17.60 -8.70
C SER A 328 -13.21 16.92 -7.76
N MET A 329 -11.96 17.38 -7.73
CA MET A 329 -10.89 16.77 -6.94
C MET A 329 -10.75 17.45 -5.58
N ASN A 330 -10.68 16.66 -4.51
CA ASN A 330 -10.37 17.18 -3.19
C ASN A 330 -8.89 17.64 -3.14
N MET A 331 -8.65 18.79 -2.53
CA MET A 331 -7.29 19.32 -2.32
C MET A 331 -6.43 18.42 -1.43
N GLU A 332 -7.03 17.67 -0.52
CA GLU A 332 -6.31 16.67 0.30
C GLU A 332 -5.81 15.50 -0.55
N ASP A 333 -6.62 15.05 -1.50
CA ASP A 333 -6.27 13.99 -2.45
C ASP A 333 -5.13 14.44 -3.36
N LEU A 334 -5.20 15.68 -3.86
CA LEU A 334 -4.14 16.26 -4.69
C LEU A 334 -2.82 16.39 -3.93
N LYS A 335 -2.85 16.88 -2.68
CA LYS A 335 -1.66 16.95 -1.82
C LYS A 335 -1.08 15.55 -1.57
N SER A 336 -1.95 14.59 -1.25
CA SER A 336 -1.54 13.19 -0.96
C SER A 336 -0.98 12.50 -2.21
N PHE A 337 -1.53 12.79 -3.39
CA PHE A 337 -0.99 12.34 -4.67
C PHE A 337 0.41 12.91 -4.89
N LEU A 338 0.63 14.21 -4.71
CA LEU A 338 1.93 14.86 -4.96
C LEU A 338 2.99 14.56 -3.90
N ASP A 339 2.63 13.95 -2.76
CA ASP A 339 3.56 13.62 -1.68
C ASP A 339 4.37 12.34 -1.97
N VAL A 340 5.41 12.48 -2.79
CA VAL A 340 6.26 11.36 -3.26
C VAL A 340 7.19 10.83 -2.18
N ALA A 341 7.57 11.66 -1.19
CA ALA A 341 8.50 11.30 -0.13
C ALA A 341 7.94 10.25 0.85
N GLU A 342 6.62 10.03 0.87
CA GLU A 342 5.94 9.12 1.78
C GLU A 342 4.99 8.13 1.06
N ASN A 343 4.62 7.08 1.78
CA ASN A 343 3.52 6.21 1.36
C ASN A 343 2.21 6.96 1.63
N THR A 344 1.37 7.09 0.60
CA THR A 344 0.10 7.81 0.73
C THR A 344 -1.08 6.97 0.29
N LEU A 345 -2.23 7.31 0.84
CA LEU A 345 -3.53 6.78 0.46
C LEU A 345 -4.38 7.96 0.03
N VAL A 346 -5.06 7.81 -1.09
CA VAL A 346 -6.08 8.75 -1.55
C VAL A 346 -7.42 8.05 -1.52
N ASP A 347 -8.43 8.73 -0.99
CA ASP A 347 -9.77 8.18 -0.99
C ASP A 347 -10.27 8.04 -2.43
N ALA A 348 -10.81 6.88 -2.74
CA ALA A 348 -11.24 6.52 -4.06
C ALA A 348 -12.44 5.58 -3.93
N ARG A 349 -13.35 5.62 -4.90
CA ARG A 349 -14.61 4.86 -4.80
C ARG A 349 -14.32 3.38 -4.52
N TYR A 350 -14.98 2.81 -3.49
CA TYR A 350 -14.88 1.40 -3.06
C TYR A 350 -13.51 0.93 -2.53
N ARG A 351 -12.39 1.52 -2.97
CA ARG A 351 -11.03 1.15 -2.57
C ARG A 351 -10.11 2.36 -2.72
N ALA A 352 -9.30 2.64 -1.70
CA ALA A 352 -8.30 3.71 -1.75
C ALA A 352 -7.24 3.45 -2.81
N ALA A 353 -6.83 4.50 -3.51
CA ALA A 353 -5.63 4.50 -4.34
C ALA A 353 -4.40 4.53 -3.43
N LYS A 354 -3.48 3.59 -3.64
CA LYS A 354 -2.28 3.44 -2.81
C LYS A 354 -1.06 3.87 -3.60
N PHE A 355 -0.28 4.78 -3.06
CA PHE A 355 0.97 5.21 -3.65
C PHE A 355 2.12 4.91 -2.71
N VAL A 356 3.23 4.47 -3.29
CA VAL A 356 4.43 4.11 -2.51
C VAL A 356 5.45 5.24 -2.56
N ARG A 357 6.24 5.35 -1.49
CA ARG A 357 7.35 6.28 -1.38
C ARG A 357 8.29 6.14 -2.58
N ASN A 358 8.80 7.26 -3.08
CA ASN A 358 9.69 7.40 -4.24
C ASN A 358 9.09 6.97 -5.59
N GLN A 359 7.81 6.58 -5.64
CA GLN A 359 7.11 6.39 -6.92
C GLN A 359 6.96 7.75 -7.59
N VAL A 360 7.38 7.87 -8.85
CA VAL A 360 7.21 9.11 -9.62
C VAL A 360 5.71 9.37 -9.86
N ARG A 361 5.28 10.59 -9.55
CA ARG A 361 3.88 11.03 -9.67
C ARG A 361 3.83 12.38 -10.38
N ILE A 362 3.13 12.43 -11.51
CA ILE A 362 3.07 13.63 -12.36
C ILE A 362 1.61 14.04 -12.55
N LEU A 363 1.31 15.31 -12.31
CA LEU A 363 0.07 15.96 -12.70
C LEU A 363 0.29 16.71 -14.02
N LEU A 364 -0.57 16.44 -15.00
CA LEU A 364 -0.62 17.18 -16.26
C LEU A 364 -1.94 17.92 -16.31
N ASN A 365 -1.91 19.22 -16.58
CA ASN A 365 -3.15 19.98 -16.76
C ASN A 365 -3.00 21.07 -17.82
N ASN A 366 -4.12 21.43 -18.43
CA ASN A 366 -4.23 22.54 -19.37
C ASN A 366 -4.74 23.83 -18.72
N GLU A 367 -5.31 23.77 -17.51
CA GLU A 367 -5.79 24.96 -16.79
C GLU A 367 -4.62 25.70 -16.14
N TRP A 368 -4.34 26.91 -16.61
CA TRP A 368 -3.40 27.88 -16.05
C TRP A 368 -3.84 29.29 -16.44
N GLY A 369 -3.37 30.33 -15.75
CA GLY A 369 -3.74 31.73 -16.02
C GLY A 369 -2.93 32.30 -17.18
N ASP A 370 -3.30 31.98 -18.41
CA ASP A 370 -2.63 32.43 -19.64
C ASP A 370 -2.73 33.95 -19.81
N GLU A 371 -3.87 34.53 -19.46
CA GLU A 371 -4.09 35.97 -19.48
C GLU A 371 -3.24 36.74 -18.45
N LYS A 372 -2.68 36.03 -17.47
CA LYS A 372 -1.79 36.54 -16.43
C LYS A 372 -0.32 36.38 -16.77
N GLU A 373 0.01 35.81 -17.94
CA GLU A 373 1.40 35.67 -18.36
C GLU A 373 2.07 37.06 -18.48
N PRO A 374 3.24 37.28 -17.85
CA PRO A 374 3.95 38.55 -17.93
C PRO A 374 4.34 38.91 -19.37
N LYS A 375 3.71 39.97 -19.92
CA LYS A 375 3.95 40.44 -21.30
C LYS A 375 5.27 41.18 -21.51
N MET A 376 5.82 41.75 -20.44
CA MET A 376 7.12 42.43 -20.49
C MET A 376 8.26 41.45 -20.24
N ASN A 377 9.39 41.67 -20.91
CA ASN A 377 10.57 40.85 -20.72
C ASN A 377 11.15 41.11 -19.32
N MET A 378 10.88 40.21 -18.36
CA MET A 378 11.29 40.31 -16.95
C MET A 378 12.70 39.74 -16.68
N GLY A 379 13.46 39.41 -17.74
CA GLY A 379 14.72 38.67 -17.64
C GLY A 379 14.50 37.18 -17.38
N ASP A 380 15.52 36.50 -16.83
CA ASP A 380 15.55 35.03 -16.67
C ASP A 380 14.75 34.52 -15.45
N LYS A 381 14.02 35.40 -14.75
CA LYS A 381 13.25 35.09 -13.54
C LYS A 381 11.96 35.91 -13.48
N ILE A 382 10.98 35.40 -12.73
CA ILE A 382 9.77 36.16 -12.39
C ILE A 382 9.54 36.19 -10.88
N GLY A 383 8.77 37.20 -10.43
CA GLY A 383 8.36 37.33 -9.04
C GLY A 383 7.22 36.40 -8.66
N TRP A 384 7.06 36.20 -7.35
CA TRP A 384 6.04 35.33 -6.75
C TRP A 384 4.61 35.65 -7.19
N GLU A 385 4.19 36.91 -7.15
CA GLU A 385 2.79 37.27 -7.47
C GLU A 385 2.43 36.95 -8.93
N ALA A 386 3.35 37.21 -9.87
CA ALA A 386 3.15 36.85 -11.27
C ALA A 386 3.02 35.33 -11.47
N PHE A 387 3.87 34.55 -10.80
CA PHE A 387 3.78 33.09 -10.86
C PHE A 387 2.48 32.57 -10.22
N LYS A 388 2.12 33.10 -9.05
CA LYS A 388 0.90 32.74 -8.33
C LYS A 388 -0.35 33.02 -9.15
N ASP A 389 -0.41 34.15 -9.86
CA ASP A 389 -1.55 34.48 -10.72
C ASP A 389 -1.67 33.49 -11.89
N MET A 390 -0.56 33.06 -12.50
CA MET A 390 -0.56 32.00 -13.53
C MET A 390 -0.90 30.62 -12.98
N PHE A 391 -0.47 30.29 -11.75
CA PHE A 391 -0.63 28.96 -11.16
C PHE A 391 -1.99 28.73 -10.49
N SER A 392 -2.64 29.80 -9.99
CA SER A 392 -3.89 29.69 -9.21
C SER A 392 -4.99 28.87 -9.89
N PRO A 393 -5.26 29.02 -11.21
CA PRO A 393 -6.27 28.22 -11.89
C PRO A 393 -5.98 26.71 -11.85
N ALA A 394 -4.70 26.33 -11.94
CA ALA A 394 -4.25 24.93 -11.92
C ALA A 394 -4.46 24.21 -10.58
N VAL A 395 -4.89 24.93 -9.55
CA VAL A 395 -5.25 24.40 -8.23
C VAL A 395 -6.63 24.87 -7.80
N ASN A 396 -7.51 25.14 -8.78
CA ASN A 396 -8.90 25.60 -8.56
C ASN A 396 -8.99 26.82 -7.65
N ASN A 397 -8.07 27.79 -7.82
CA ASN A 397 -8.00 29.03 -7.03
C ASN A 397 -7.97 28.79 -5.52
N ALA A 398 -7.32 27.71 -5.09
CA ALA A 398 -7.19 27.37 -3.67
C ALA A 398 -6.54 28.49 -2.86
N SER A 399 -6.87 28.53 -1.56
CA SER A 399 -6.27 29.49 -0.64
C SER A 399 -4.74 29.33 -0.57
N LEU A 400 -4.05 30.42 -0.25
CA LEU A 400 -2.59 30.45 -0.18
C LEU A 400 -1.99 29.29 0.66
N PRO A 401 -2.54 28.90 1.84
CA PRO A 401 -2.03 27.74 2.57
C PRO A 401 -2.10 26.43 1.80
N HIS A 402 -3.18 26.19 1.04
CA HIS A 402 -3.30 24.99 0.23
C HIS A 402 -2.35 25.01 -0.96
N MET A 403 -2.19 26.16 -1.60
CA MET A 403 -1.24 26.35 -2.69
C MET A 403 0.21 26.11 -2.23
N MET A 404 0.63 26.69 -1.11
CA MET A 404 1.96 26.46 -0.56
C MET A 404 2.18 25.01 -0.13
N ALA A 405 1.14 24.34 0.38
CA ALA A 405 1.21 22.91 0.70
C ALA A 405 1.40 22.03 -0.55
N ILE A 406 0.85 22.43 -1.70
CA ILE A 406 1.11 21.78 -3.01
C ILE A 406 2.53 22.07 -3.46
N LEU A 407 2.93 23.34 -3.45
CA LEU A 407 4.25 23.80 -3.90
C LEU A 407 5.42 23.28 -3.05
N LYS A 408 5.18 22.91 -1.80
CA LYS A 408 6.13 22.15 -0.96
C LYS A 408 6.35 20.72 -1.46
N ARG A 409 5.32 20.12 -2.05
CA ARG A 409 5.29 18.72 -2.50
C ARG A 409 5.66 18.54 -3.95
N SER A 410 5.61 19.60 -4.76
CA SER A 410 5.85 19.48 -6.20
C SER A 410 6.67 20.60 -6.81
N SER A 411 7.47 20.21 -7.80
CA SER A 411 8.05 21.12 -8.78
C SER A 411 7.01 21.41 -9.87
N VAL A 412 7.00 22.64 -10.39
CA VAL A 412 6.03 23.11 -11.38
C VAL A 412 6.76 23.59 -12.63
N VAL A 413 6.30 23.14 -13.79
CA VAL A 413 6.71 23.65 -15.10
C VAL A 413 5.46 24.17 -15.82
N ILE A 414 5.50 25.42 -16.25
CA ILE A 414 4.41 26.05 -17.02
C ILE A 414 4.93 26.36 -18.41
N ALA A 415 4.34 25.75 -19.43
CA ALA A 415 4.52 26.15 -20.83
C ALA A 415 3.61 27.35 -21.11
N GLY A 416 4.16 28.56 -21.05
CA GLY A 416 3.50 29.76 -21.51
C GLY A 416 3.64 29.98 -23.01
N GLU A 417 2.99 31.01 -23.52
CA GLU A 417 3.15 31.44 -24.91
C GLU A 417 4.47 32.20 -25.11
N LEU A 418 4.91 32.94 -24.08
CA LEU A 418 6.08 33.81 -24.15
C LEU A 418 7.32 33.16 -23.53
N ALA A 419 7.16 32.30 -22.54
CA ALA A 419 8.28 31.61 -21.89
C ALA A 419 7.86 30.28 -21.24
N ILE A 420 8.87 29.46 -20.92
CA ILE A 420 8.70 28.36 -19.97
C ILE A 420 9.09 28.84 -18.58
N TYR A 421 8.24 28.56 -17.60
CA TYR A 421 8.46 28.89 -16.20
C TYR A 421 8.72 27.64 -15.40
N VAL A 422 9.76 27.63 -14.57
CA VAL A 422 10.07 26.49 -13.71
C VAL A 422 10.27 26.96 -12.26
N ARG A 423 9.49 26.39 -11.35
CA ARG A 423 9.64 26.57 -9.90
C ARG A 423 9.86 25.21 -9.25
N LEU A 424 10.97 25.05 -8.55
CA LEU A 424 11.24 23.81 -7.80
C LEU A 424 10.37 23.72 -6.54
N ALA A 425 10.18 22.50 -6.04
CA ALA A 425 9.45 22.25 -4.81
C ALA A 425 10.04 23.04 -3.63
N SER A 426 9.21 23.82 -2.95
CA SER A 426 9.59 24.62 -1.79
C SER A 426 8.35 25.20 -1.11
N GLU A 427 8.39 25.27 0.22
CA GLU A 427 7.36 25.93 1.03
C GLU A 427 7.53 27.45 1.12
N HIS A 428 8.59 28.01 0.53
CA HIS A 428 8.90 29.43 0.62
C HIS A 428 8.44 30.21 -0.62
N PRO A 429 7.80 31.38 -0.45
CA PRO A 429 7.37 32.24 -1.56
C PRO A 429 8.53 32.85 -2.36
N ASP A 430 9.70 33.03 -1.75
CA ASP A 430 10.92 33.59 -2.36
C ASP A 430 11.69 32.57 -3.22
N GLN A 431 11.21 31.33 -3.30
CA GLN A 431 11.77 30.31 -4.19
C GLN A 431 11.91 30.86 -5.61
N VAL A 432 13.10 30.70 -6.18
CA VAL A 432 13.40 31.18 -7.53
C VAL A 432 12.46 30.53 -8.54
N ILE A 433 11.81 31.37 -9.34
CA ILE A 433 11.03 30.96 -10.51
C ILE A 433 11.84 31.34 -11.75
N HIS A 434 12.36 30.33 -12.43
CA HIS A 434 13.14 30.48 -13.66
C HIS A 434 12.22 30.76 -14.84
N ARG A 435 12.65 31.62 -15.76
CA ARG A 435 11.95 31.97 -17.00
C ARG A 435 12.87 31.73 -18.20
N PHE A 436 12.36 31.05 -19.22
CA PHE A 436 13.09 30.74 -20.45
C PHE A 436 12.29 31.19 -21.67
N ASP A 437 12.66 32.32 -22.29
CA ASP A 437 11.87 33.02 -23.33
C ASP A 437 12.40 32.84 -24.77
N SER A 438 13.63 32.38 -24.92
CA SER A 438 14.36 32.28 -26.20
C SER A 438 14.57 30.84 -26.64
N CYS A 439 13.58 29.97 -26.43
CA CYS A 439 13.77 28.53 -26.53
C CYS A 439 12.85 27.87 -27.56
N SER A 440 13.40 26.95 -28.35
CA SER A 440 12.65 26.12 -29.32
C SER A 440 11.49 25.34 -28.68
N MET A 441 11.59 25.06 -27.38
CA MET A 441 10.56 24.40 -26.56
C MET A 441 9.25 25.19 -26.33
N LEU A 442 9.09 26.43 -26.77
CA LEU A 442 7.79 27.12 -26.62
C LEU A 442 6.67 26.51 -27.47
N LYS A 443 7.04 25.89 -28.61
CA LYS A 443 6.07 25.31 -29.54
C LYS A 443 5.84 23.83 -29.28
N ASP A 444 6.91 23.09 -29.04
CA ASP A 444 6.87 21.65 -28.90
C ASP A 444 8.07 21.16 -28.09
N TRP A 445 7.82 20.36 -27.07
CA TRP A 445 8.85 19.80 -26.18
C TRP A 445 9.52 18.56 -26.76
N LEU A 446 9.11 18.10 -27.94
CA LEU A 446 9.71 16.98 -28.64
C LEU A 446 10.48 17.42 -29.88
N LYS A 447 11.67 16.86 -30.07
CA LYS A 447 12.42 16.97 -31.32
C LYS A 447 11.64 16.33 -32.48
N PRO A 448 11.74 16.87 -33.71
CA PRO A 448 11.07 16.28 -34.87
C PRO A 448 11.56 14.87 -35.24
N THR A 449 12.80 14.52 -34.95
CA THR A 449 13.54 13.36 -35.49
C THR A 449 12.79 12.04 -35.36
N ASN A 450 12.28 11.74 -34.16
CA ASN A 450 11.65 10.46 -33.84
C ASN A 450 10.13 10.56 -33.64
N LYS A 451 9.51 11.70 -33.93
CA LYS A 451 8.03 11.89 -33.82
C LYS A 451 7.24 10.88 -34.65
N LYS A 452 7.79 10.41 -35.77
CA LYS A 452 7.15 9.37 -36.58
C LYS A 452 6.88 8.09 -35.78
N PHE A 453 7.79 7.70 -34.88
CA PHE A 453 7.62 6.52 -34.03
C PHE A 453 6.57 6.76 -32.94
N TYR A 454 6.46 7.99 -32.44
CA TYR A 454 5.36 8.36 -31.55
C TYR A 454 3.99 8.33 -32.26
N ASN A 455 3.93 8.68 -33.55
CA ASN A 455 2.71 8.52 -34.34
C ASN A 455 2.36 7.05 -34.57
N LEU A 456 3.34 6.21 -34.94
CA LEU A 456 3.14 4.76 -35.05
C LEU A 456 2.65 4.14 -33.72
N TYR A 457 3.21 4.59 -32.60
CA TYR A 457 2.76 4.19 -31.27
C TYR A 457 1.31 4.60 -30.97
N LYS A 458 0.90 5.83 -31.33
CA LYS A 458 -0.51 6.25 -31.22
C LYS A 458 -1.45 5.44 -32.13
N GLU A 459 -0.93 4.87 -33.21
CA GLU A 459 -1.64 3.93 -34.08
C GLU A 459 -1.60 2.48 -33.57
N GLY A 460 -1.04 2.24 -32.38
CA GLY A 460 -0.97 0.92 -31.73
C GLY A 460 0.23 0.07 -32.13
N GLN A 461 1.22 0.64 -32.82
CA GLN A 461 2.42 -0.10 -33.26
C GLN A 461 3.58 0.09 -32.28
N HIS A 462 4.17 -1.01 -31.81
CA HIS A 462 5.29 -0.99 -30.88
C HIS A 462 6.64 -1.09 -31.62
N VAL A 463 7.08 0.02 -32.20
CA VAL A 463 8.29 0.08 -33.03
C VAL A 463 9.35 0.97 -32.37
N LYS A 464 10.54 0.40 -32.14
CA LYS A 464 11.73 1.14 -31.70
C LYS A 464 12.45 1.74 -32.91
N TYR A 465 13.02 2.93 -32.75
CA TYR A 465 13.82 3.57 -33.80
C TYR A 465 15.26 3.00 -33.87
N PRO A 466 15.93 3.07 -35.04
CA PRO A 466 17.34 2.71 -35.14
C PRO A 466 18.19 3.59 -34.21
N GLY A 467 19.01 2.99 -33.34
CA GLY A 467 19.76 3.74 -32.32
C GLY A 467 19.06 3.82 -30.95
N TYR A 468 17.90 3.20 -30.77
CA TYR A 468 17.14 3.26 -29.51
C TYR A 468 17.92 2.69 -28.33
N GLN A 469 18.69 1.62 -28.54
CA GLN A 469 19.43 0.96 -27.47
C GLN A 469 20.60 1.83 -26.98
N GLU A 470 21.34 2.42 -27.90
CA GLU A 470 22.43 3.35 -27.63
C GLU A 470 21.89 4.62 -26.93
N ALA A 471 20.75 5.13 -27.37
CA ALA A 471 20.08 6.25 -26.70
C ALA A 471 19.61 5.89 -25.28
N LEU A 472 19.16 4.65 -25.06
CA LEU A 472 18.76 4.15 -23.74
C LEU A 472 19.94 4.04 -22.78
N GLU A 473 21.10 3.59 -23.26
CA GLU A 473 22.34 3.54 -22.48
C GLU A 473 22.85 4.93 -22.12
N ALA A 474 22.84 5.86 -23.08
CA ALA A 474 23.17 7.26 -22.82
C ALA A 474 22.22 7.91 -21.79
N GLU A 475 20.93 7.60 -21.88
CA GLU A 475 19.93 8.04 -20.90
C GLU A 475 20.24 7.49 -19.50
N ALA A 476 20.54 6.20 -19.37
CA ALA A 476 20.85 5.57 -18.10
C ALA A 476 22.05 6.23 -17.40
N ASN A 477 23.09 6.58 -18.17
CA ASN A 477 24.27 7.27 -17.65
C ASN A 477 23.92 8.68 -17.15
N LEU A 478 23.19 9.45 -17.96
CA LEU A 478 22.77 10.81 -17.60
C LEU A 478 21.89 10.82 -16.36
N VAL A 479 20.87 9.96 -16.30
CA VAL A 479 19.95 9.89 -15.15
C VAL A 479 20.71 9.51 -13.89
N SER A 480 21.66 8.58 -14.00
CA SER A 480 22.51 8.19 -12.87
C SER A 480 23.37 9.35 -12.36
N GLU A 481 23.92 10.18 -13.26
CA GLU A 481 24.63 11.40 -12.87
C GLU A 481 23.71 12.45 -12.21
N LEU A 482 22.53 12.67 -12.77
CA LEU A 482 21.58 13.67 -12.25
C LEU A 482 21.06 13.28 -10.85
N LEU A 483 20.74 12.01 -10.66
CA LEU A 483 20.18 11.45 -9.42
C LEU A 483 21.23 11.06 -8.38
N ALA A 484 22.52 11.09 -8.72
CA ALA A 484 23.60 10.82 -7.77
C ALA A 484 23.56 11.80 -6.57
N SER A 485 23.80 11.25 -5.38
CA SER A 485 24.01 12.00 -4.15
C SER A 485 25.23 12.93 -4.26
N PRO A 486 25.35 13.97 -3.42
CA PRO A 486 26.51 14.86 -3.44
C PRO A 486 27.86 14.11 -3.32
N SER A 487 27.91 13.08 -2.48
CA SER A 487 29.09 12.20 -2.33
C SER A 487 29.37 11.36 -3.58
N GLU A 488 28.33 10.83 -4.23
CA GLU A 488 28.47 10.08 -5.48
C GLU A 488 28.89 11.00 -6.63
N LYS A 489 28.39 12.24 -6.67
CA LYS A 489 28.80 13.26 -7.65
C LYS A 489 30.28 13.60 -7.52
N GLU A 490 30.79 13.73 -6.30
CA GLU A 490 32.22 13.94 -6.05
C GLU A 490 33.06 12.74 -6.52
N TYR A 491 32.59 11.52 -6.27
CA TYR A 491 33.24 10.29 -6.74
C TYR A 491 33.25 10.18 -8.27
N LEU A 492 32.11 10.44 -8.93
CA LEU A 492 31.97 10.45 -10.39
C LEU A 492 32.83 11.54 -11.06
N ALA A 493 33.00 12.69 -10.42
CA ALA A 493 33.88 13.76 -10.92
C ALA A 493 35.37 13.34 -10.86
N ARG A 494 35.80 12.64 -9.80
CA ARG A 494 37.15 12.09 -9.68
C ARG A 494 37.40 10.97 -10.72
N GLY A 495 36.43 10.10 -10.95
CA GLY A 495 36.51 9.07 -12.01
C GLY A 495 36.70 9.67 -13.41
N ARG A 496 35.88 10.66 -13.77
CA ARG A 496 36.02 11.39 -15.06
C ARG A 496 37.37 12.08 -15.22
N SER A 497 37.92 12.63 -14.13
CA SER A 497 39.27 13.22 -14.16
C SER A 497 40.35 12.18 -14.42
N HIS A 498 40.18 10.94 -13.94
CA HIS A 498 41.09 9.83 -14.17
C HIS A 498 41.00 9.30 -15.61
N ASP A 499 39.79 9.18 -16.17
CA ASP A 499 39.59 8.75 -17.55
C ASP A 499 40.10 9.79 -18.55
N GLN A 500 39.87 11.08 -18.30
CA GLN A 500 40.45 12.18 -19.08
C GLN A 500 41.99 12.21 -18.98
N TRP A 501 42.55 11.83 -17.83
CA TRP A 501 44.00 11.71 -17.66
C TRP A 501 44.56 10.54 -18.49
N ALA A 502 43.85 9.40 -18.51
CA ALA A 502 44.21 8.21 -19.28
C ALA A 502 44.08 8.42 -20.81
N GLU A 503 43.07 9.18 -21.26
CA GLU A 503 42.91 9.56 -22.67
C GLU A 503 43.91 10.63 -23.11
N ALA A 504 44.22 11.61 -22.27
CA ALA A 504 45.16 12.70 -22.58
C ALA A 504 46.62 12.24 -22.63
N TYR A 505 46.97 11.22 -21.84
CA TYR A 505 48.29 10.60 -21.83
C TYR A 505 48.12 9.14 -22.23
N GLY A 506 47.91 8.87 -23.53
CA GLY A 506 47.71 7.54 -24.07
C GLY A 506 48.65 6.51 -23.44
N ALA A 507 48.15 5.75 -22.48
CA ALA A 507 48.95 4.86 -21.67
C ALA A 507 48.57 3.42 -21.98
N GLU A 508 49.36 2.81 -22.87
CA GLU A 508 49.74 1.42 -22.70
C GLU A 508 50.34 1.25 -21.30
N LEU A 509 49.52 0.85 -20.33
CA LEU A 509 50.01 0.28 -19.08
C LEU A 509 50.06 -1.23 -19.26
N THR A 510 51.16 -1.68 -19.85
CA THR A 510 51.65 -3.04 -19.71
C THR A 510 51.73 -3.39 -18.22
N THR A 511 51.04 -4.46 -17.84
CA THR A 511 51.17 -5.10 -16.53
C THR A 511 52.63 -5.48 -16.24
N PRO A 512 53.19 -5.17 -15.06
CA PRO A 512 54.37 -5.85 -14.58
C PRO A 512 53.94 -7.12 -13.82
N ARG A 513 54.18 -8.28 -14.42
CA ARG A 513 54.41 -9.52 -13.67
C ARG A 513 55.65 -9.33 -12.80
N SER A 514 55.53 -9.43 -11.48
CA SER A 514 56.53 -10.18 -10.69
C SER A 514 55.94 -10.68 -9.38
N ASN A 515 56.18 -11.97 -9.15
CA ASN A 515 55.88 -12.72 -7.95
C ASN A 515 56.73 -12.21 -6.77
N MET A 516 56.11 -11.99 -5.62
CA MET A 516 56.69 -12.38 -4.33
C MET A 516 55.59 -12.88 -3.40
N SER A 517 55.89 -13.98 -2.72
CA SER A 517 54.96 -14.86 -2.05
C SER A 517 54.69 -14.49 -0.58
N THR A 518 53.43 -14.70 -0.18
CA THR A 518 52.91 -15.21 1.11
C THR A 518 53.47 -14.72 2.46
N ALA A 519 52.49 -14.29 3.28
CA ALA A 519 52.44 -14.02 4.73
C ALA A 519 52.54 -12.51 5.08
N ALA A 520 51.67 -11.90 5.88
CA ALA A 520 50.70 -12.39 6.85
C ALA A 520 49.47 -11.47 6.93
N ILE A 521 48.29 -12.10 7.09
CA ILE A 521 47.03 -11.46 7.45
C ILE A 521 47.04 -11.30 8.97
N THR A 522 46.89 -10.06 9.45
CA THR A 522 46.50 -9.79 10.85
C THR A 522 45.27 -8.89 10.83
N THR A 523 44.21 -9.43 11.40
CA THR A 523 42.81 -8.97 11.41
C THR A 523 42.54 -7.90 12.47
N SER A 524 41.54 -7.05 12.23
CA SER A 524 40.69 -6.40 13.24
C SER A 524 39.33 -6.00 12.61
N PRO A 525 38.25 -5.90 13.39
CA PRO A 525 37.14 -6.85 13.32
C PRO A 525 35.93 -6.41 12.49
N ALA A 526 35.21 -7.41 11.99
CA ALA A 526 33.96 -7.29 11.24
C ALA A 526 32.73 -7.19 12.19
N ILE A 527 31.83 -6.26 11.89
CA ILE A 527 30.50 -6.17 12.49
C ILE A 527 29.57 -7.10 11.70
N THR A 528 29.01 -8.07 12.42
CA THR A 528 28.12 -9.14 11.94
C THR A 528 26.72 -8.63 11.62
N SER A 529 26.20 -9.05 10.47
CA SER A 529 24.78 -9.10 10.13
C SER A 529 24.07 -10.28 10.86
N PRO A 530 22.74 -10.21 11.09
CA PRO A 530 21.98 -11.26 11.77
C PRO A 530 21.54 -12.39 10.83
N PRO A 531 21.41 -13.65 11.31
CA PRO A 531 21.14 -14.80 10.45
C PRO A 531 19.64 -15.05 10.22
N ALA A 532 19.33 -15.43 8.97
CA ALA A 532 18.06 -16.01 8.55
C ALA A 532 17.99 -17.49 8.93
N LYS A 533 16.81 -17.93 9.42
CA LYS A 533 16.48 -19.33 9.71
C LYS A 533 16.27 -20.12 8.41
N GLN A 534 16.97 -21.25 8.26
CA GLN A 534 16.58 -22.32 7.34
C GLN A 534 16.45 -23.66 8.07
N GLN A 535 15.25 -24.23 7.91
CA GLN A 535 14.88 -25.65 7.78
C GLN A 535 15.71 -26.71 8.53
N ARG A 536 15.07 -27.35 9.52
CA ARG A 536 15.47 -28.66 10.05
C ARG A 536 14.78 -29.77 9.25
N LEU A 537 15.56 -30.69 8.70
CA LEU A 537 15.16 -32.04 8.35
C LEU A 537 15.98 -33.03 9.19
N ALA A 538 15.41 -34.22 9.32
CA ALA A 538 15.52 -35.18 10.42
C ALA A 538 16.73 -36.13 10.41
N HIS A 539 16.72 -37.04 11.41
CA HIS A 539 17.55 -38.25 11.62
C HIS A 539 18.96 -38.01 12.19
N GLU A 540 19.54 -38.84 13.04
CA GLU A 540 19.18 -39.92 13.99
C GLU A 540 20.51 -40.19 14.76
N GLU A 541 20.51 -41.13 15.71
CA GLU A 541 21.64 -41.69 16.52
C GLU A 541 21.72 -41.15 17.96
N GLU A 542 21.22 -41.93 18.95
CA GLU A 542 21.94 -42.98 19.72
C GLU A 542 23.03 -42.37 20.64
N ALA A 543 22.75 -42.26 21.94
CA ALA A 543 23.11 -43.22 23.01
C ALA A 543 24.65 -43.33 23.19
N ASP A 544 25.27 -43.20 24.36
CA ASP A 544 24.83 -43.37 25.74
C ASP A 544 25.94 -42.83 26.69
N GLU A 545 25.58 -42.71 27.98
CA GLU A 545 26.45 -42.84 29.18
C GLU A 545 27.60 -41.81 29.40
N GLU A 546 27.90 -41.28 30.59
CA GLU A 546 27.44 -41.50 31.97
C GLU A 546 28.04 -40.36 32.83
N ALA A 547 27.58 -40.29 34.09
CA ALA A 547 28.21 -39.66 35.24
C ALA A 547 28.12 -38.13 35.41
N ALA A 548 27.12 -37.70 36.19
CA ALA A 548 27.38 -37.27 37.59
C ALA A 548 26.10 -36.75 38.25
N SER A 549 25.29 -37.68 38.76
CA SER A 549 24.37 -37.45 39.87
C SER A 549 25.05 -37.97 41.13
N PHE A 550 25.33 -37.10 42.11
CA PHE A 550 25.43 -37.53 43.50
C PHE A 550 24.80 -36.45 44.39
N MET A 551 23.66 -36.82 44.97
CA MET A 551 22.95 -36.07 46.01
C MET A 551 23.69 -36.15 47.35
N HIS A 552 23.45 -35.12 48.17
CA HIS A 552 23.81 -35.06 49.58
C HIS A 552 23.03 -36.06 50.46
N SER A 553 23.74 -36.47 51.53
CA SER A 553 23.30 -36.84 52.89
C SER A 553 22.61 -38.18 53.16
N CYS A 554 23.35 -39.05 53.86
CA CYS A 554 22.88 -39.69 55.09
C CYS A 554 23.80 -39.24 56.23
N ASP A 555 23.26 -38.42 57.14
CA ASP A 555 23.37 -38.54 58.61
C ASP A 555 22.42 -37.51 59.26
#